data_AF-A0A6C0HDS8-F1
#
_entry.id   AF-A0A6C0HDS8-F1
#
_cell.length_a   1.000
_cell.length_b   1.000
_cell.length_c   1.000
_cell.angle_alpha   90.00
_cell.angle_beta   90.00
_cell.angle_gamma   90.00
#
_symmetry.space_group_name_H-M   'P 1'
#
loop_
_entity.id
_entity.type
_entity.pdbx_description
1 polymer ?
#
loop_
_entity_poly.entity_id
_entity_poly.type
_entity_poly.pdbx_seq_one_letter_code
_entity_poly.pdbx_strand_id
1 'polypeptide(L)' 'MSMQIFVKTLTGKTITLDVESSDTIENVKAKIQDKEGINF' A
#
# COMPACT_ATOMS: atom_id res chain seq x y z
N MET A 1 1.00 16.02 -3.80
CA MET A 1 2.44 15.62 -3.75
C MET A 1 2.46 14.11 -3.69
N SER A 2 3.20 13.44 -4.57
CA SER A 2 3.33 11.98 -4.54
C SER A 2 4.32 11.57 -3.45
N MET A 3 3.90 10.68 -2.57
CA MET A 3 4.73 10.04 -1.56
C MET A 3 4.86 8.56 -1.90
N GLN A 4 5.99 7.97 -1.53
CA GLN A 4 6.21 6.55 -1.74
C GLN A 4 6.41 5.88 -0.38
N ILE A 5 5.65 4.81 -0.13
CA ILE A 5 5.70 4.07 1.12
C ILE A 5 6.17 2.63 0.88
N PHE A 6 6.86 2.08 1.87
CA PHE A 6 7.31 0.70 1.87
C PHE A 6 6.46 -0.13 2.82
N VAL A 7 5.75 -1.11 2.29
CA VAL A 7 4.91 -2.03 3.07
C VAL A 7 5.61 -3.38 3.12
N LYS A 8 5.89 -3.86 4.33
CA LYS A 8 6.46 -5.20 4.54
C LYS A 8 5.34 -6.16 4.92
N THR A 9 5.13 -7.19 4.12
CA THR A 9 4.15 -8.24 4.42
C THR A 9 4.66 -9.20 5.48
N LEU A 10 3.74 -9.97 6.09
CA LEU A 10 4.09 -11.04 7.03
C LEU A 10 4.92 -12.16 6.37
N THR A 11 4.84 -12.32 5.05
CA THR A 11 5.67 -13.25 4.27
C THR A 11 7.09 -12.73 4.02
N GLY A 12 7.42 -11.52 4.49
CA GLY A 12 8.73 -10.91 4.34
C GLY A 12 8.95 -10.18 3.01
N LYS A 13 7.93 -10.09 2.15
CA LYS A 13 7.98 -9.33 0.90
C LYS A 13 7.86 -7.84 1.19
N THR A 14 8.69 -7.03 0.54
CA THR A 14 8.61 -5.56 0.62
C THR A 14 7.98 -5.04 -0.66
N ILE A 15 6.94 -4.22 -0.53
CA ILE A 15 6.18 -3.66 -1.64
C ILE A 15 6.31 -2.15 -1.59
N THR A 16 6.55 -1.56 -2.76
CA THR A 16 6.59 -0.11 -2.95
C THR A 16 5.23 0.37 -3.45
N LEU A 17 4.62 1.31 -2.73
CA LEU A 17 3.33 1.89 -3.09
C LEU A 17 3.44 3.41 -3.18
N ASP A 18 2.98 3.95 -4.30
CA ASP A 18 2.82 5.39 -4.50
C ASP A 18 1.44 5.84 -3.99
N VAL A 19 1.45 6.81 -3.09
CA VAL A 19 0.27 7.36 -2.43
C VAL A 19 0.28 8.87 -2.56
N GLU A 20 -0.90 9.48 -2.59
CA GLU A 20 -1.00 10.94 -2.50
C GLU A 20 -1.23 11.37 -1.05
N SER A 21 -0.79 12.58 -0.71
CA SER A 21 -1.06 13.16 0.61
C SER A 21 -2.55 13.34 0.93
N SER A 22 -3.42 13.20 -0.08
CA SER A 22 -4.88 13.21 0.04
C SER A 22 -5.50 11.81 0.18
N ASP A 23 -4.73 10.74 -0.03
CA ASP A 23 -5.22 9.37 0.13
C ASP A 23 -5.48 9.08 1.61
N THR A 24 -6.65 8.49 1.89
CA THR A 24 -6.98 7.98 3.22
C THR A 24 -6.31 6.64 3.46
N ILE A 25 -6.21 6.23 4.73
CA ILE A 25 -5.69 4.89 5.08
C ILE A 25 -6.53 3.77 4.44
N GLU A 26 -7.84 3.98 4.27
CA GLU A 26 -8.70 3.02 3.58
C GLU A 26 -8.34 2.90 2.09
N ASN A 27 -8.13 4.02 1.40
CA ASN A 27 -7.66 4.02 0.01
C ASN A 27 -6.29 3.35 -0.12
N VAL A 28 -5.36 3.63 0.81
CA VAL A 28 -4.04 3.00 0.83
C VAL A 28 -4.15 1.49 1.02
N LYS A 29 -5.02 1.03 1.94
CA LYS A 29 -5.29 -0.41 2.11
C LYS A 29 -5.81 -1.02 0.83
N ALA A 30 -6.86 -0.46 0.21
CA ALA A 30 -7.43 -0.96 -1.04
C ALA A 30 -6.38 -1.08 -2.15
N LYS A 31 -5.54 -0.06 -2.33
CA LYS A 31 -4.43 -0.09 -3.30
C LYS A 31 -3.43 -1.23 -3.03
N ILE A 32 -3.16 -1.55 -1.76
CA ILE A 32 -2.29 -2.69 -1.40
C ILE A 32 -3.00 -4.02 -1.69
N GLN A 33 -4.30 -4.12 -1.41
CA GLN A 33 -5.10 -5.30 -1.74
C GLN A 33 -5.12 -5.56 -3.25
N ASP A 34 -5.29 -4.53 -4.07
CA ASP A 34 -5.28 -4.67 -5.54
C ASP A 34 -3.90 -5.08 -6.08
N LYS A 35 -2.81 -4.54 -5.51
CA LYS A 35 -1.45 -4.87 -5.97
C LYS A 35 -1.01 -6.28 -5.65
N GLU A 36 -1.35 -6.77 -4.45
CA GLU A 36 -0.83 -8.06 -3.96
C GLU A 36 -1.90 -9.16 -3.87
N GLY A 37 -3.18 -8.81 -4.00
CA GLY A 37 -4.29 -9.73 -3.78
C GLY A 37 -4.47 -10.15 -2.32
N ILE A 38 -3.98 -9.35 -1.36
CA ILE A 38 -4.02 -9.69 0.07
C ILE A 38 -5.35 -9.20 0.67
N ASN A 39 -6.09 -10.08 1.33
CA ASN A 39 -7.24 -9.68 2.15
C ASN A 39 -6.75 -9.38 3.58
N PHE A 40 -6.99 -8.15 4.06
CA PHE A 40 -6.63 -7.70 5.42
C PHE A 40 -7.77 -7.93 6.40
#